data_AF-A0A0N4T9F8-F1
#
_entry.id   AF-A0A0N4T9F8-F1
#
_cell.length_a   1.000
_cell.length_b   1.000
_cell.length_c   1.000
_cell.angle_alpha   90.00
_cell.angle_beta   90.00
_cell.angle_gamma   90.00
#
_symmetry.space_group_name_H-M   'P 1'
#
loop_
_entity.id
_entity.type
_entity.pdbx_description
1 polymer ?
#
loop_
_entity_poly.entity_id
_entity_poly.type
_entity_poly.pdbx_seq_one_letter_code
_entity_poly.pdbx_strand_id
1 'polypeptide(L)'
;QENFQDLTQCGLLWSESLNESVGGILQVNKADFISLQPFHFIADRNCNLIQSGNGFYRHISMELLAPGTPLECIFDIIWPQISFNFDNICNLISAIFILQFKTVIHNENFSNIRFFFRTITNQKRKLKLKGQMIVLEQENCLLYIGSPDVSTISELIEYGIRLDEMPAHDFTRDVVFLNQQRLSSIEKNMQLQVTNAKMEEQEQNIKCERVRTETLLHQLLPTFVTSQLLNGKMVIACEYQEVTIMFGDVPNFYNIVMSCKPQQIIKLLNELFVKLDRLIDKHSAFKVETIDDTYVAVGGIPEQTDNHCEILCDAALGMIFETRSIIDPVTGKPLQIRLGINSGPVVAGVIGKKTPRYCLFGDTMNTASRMGSHGVPGKIHCSKASFEF
;
A
#
# COMPACT_ATOMS: atom_id res chain seq x y z
N GLN A 1 2.07 -57.10 25.19
CA GLN A 1 1.75 -58.41 25.81
C GLN A 1 1.55 -58.18 27.30
N GLU A 2 0.35 -57.78 27.68
CA GLU A 2 -0.19 -57.94 29.04
C GLU A 2 -1.68 -58.29 28.85
N ASN A 3 -2.12 -59.32 29.57
CA ASN A 3 -3.40 -60.01 29.41
C ASN A 3 -4.59 -59.09 29.72
N PHE A 4 -5.39 -58.77 28.70
CA PHE A 4 -6.76 -58.27 28.88
C PHE A 4 -7.69 -59.48 28.94
N GLN A 5 -8.03 -59.91 30.16
CA GLN A 5 -9.14 -60.83 30.37
C GLN A 5 -10.46 -60.14 30.06
N ASP A 6 -11.33 -60.89 29.40
CA ASP A 6 -12.68 -60.52 28.95
C ASP A 6 -13.47 -59.74 30.01
N LEU A 7 -13.89 -58.53 29.62
CA LEU A 7 -14.90 -57.71 30.30
C LEU A 7 -16.16 -57.53 29.43
N THR A 8 -16.37 -58.48 28.51
CA THR A 8 -17.46 -58.49 27.52
C THR A 8 -18.61 -59.39 27.98
N GLN A 9 -19.49 -58.85 28.82
CA GLN A 9 -20.86 -59.36 28.95
C GLN A 9 -21.83 -58.18 28.98
N CYS A 10 -22.09 -57.59 27.80
CA CYS A 10 -23.31 -56.83 27.52
C CYS A 10 -23.46 -56.75 25.98
N GLY A 11 -24.38 -57.54 25.43
CA GLY A 11 -24.68 -57.66 24.00
C GLY A 11 -25.52 -56.49 23.49
N LEU A 12 -24.94 -55.29 23.44
CA LEU A 12 -25.73 -54.07 23.24
C LEU A 12 -25.98 -53.70 21.78
N LEU A 13 -25.15 -54.09 20.81
CA LEU A 13 -25.30 -53.64 19.41
C LEU A 13 -24.59 -54.54 18.36
N TRP A 14 -24.07 -55.72 18.76
CA TRP A 14 -23.10 -56.47 17.93
C TRP A 14 -23.28 -58.00 18.11
N SER A 15 -23.15 -58.74 17.01
CA SER A 15 -22.87 -60.17 17.05
C SER A 15 -21.35 -60.39 17.19
N GLU A 16 -20.91 -61.22 18.14
CA GLU A 16 -19.51 -61.68 18.24
C GLU A 16 -19.12 -62.63 17.09
N SER A 17 -20.09 -63.04 16.27
CA SER A 17 -19.88 -63.88 15.10
C SER A 17 -20.29 -63.15 13.82
N LEU A 18 -19.42 -63.17 12.81
CA LEU A 18 -19.69 -62.67 11.45
C LEU A 18 -20.88 -63.37 10.74
N ASN A 19 -21.54 -64.35 11.37
CA ASN A 19 -22.47 -65.27 10.71
C ASN A 19 -23.88 -65.37 11.32
N GLU A 20 -24.23 -64.64 12.38
CA GLU A 20 -25.61 -64.64 12.85
C GLU A 20 -26.37 -63.42 12.33
N SER A 21 -26.97 -63.60 11.15
CA SER A 21 -28.00 -62.71 10.63
C SER A 21 -29.25 -62.79 11.52
N VAL A 22 -29.39 -61.87 12.48
CA VAL A 22 -30.68 -61.65 13.13
C VAL A 22 -31.57 -60.90 12.12
N GLY A 23 -32.38 -61.63 11.36
CA GLY A 23 -33.39 -61.06 10.46
C GLY A 23 -32.89 -60.43 9.16
N GLY A 24 -31.70 -60.80 8.66
CA GLY A 24 -31.20 -60.33 7.35
C GLY A 24 -30.63 -58.90 7.33
N ILE A 25 -30.44 -58.28 8.50
CA ILE A 25 -29.82 -56.96 8.65
C ILE A 25 -28.34 -57.15 8.98
N LEU A 26 -27.45 -56.60 8.14
CA LEU A 26 -26.00 -56.56 8.41
C LEU A 26 -25.73 -55.57 9.56
N GLN A 27 -25.07 -56.04 10.61
CA GLN A 27 -24.68 -55.21 11.74
C GLN A 27 -23.23 -54.75 11.57
N VAL A 28 -22.94 -53.51 11.99
CA VAL A 28 -21.57 -53.00 12.13
C VAL A 28 -20.93 -53.68 13.33
N ASN A 29 -19.61 -53.90 13.37
CA ASN A 29 -18.95 -54.41 14.57
C ASN A 29 -18.64 -53.29 15.59
N LYS A 30 -18.48 -53.65 16.87
CA LYS A 30 -18.17 -52.67 17.94
C LYS A 30 -16.94 -51.81 17.64
N ALA A 31 -15.85 -52.45 17.20
CA ALA A 31 -14.60 -51.77 16.88
C ALA A 31 -14.79 -50.78 15.72
N ASP A 32 -15.55 -51.17 14.70
CA ASP A 32 -15.82 -50.32 13.54
C ASP A 32 -16.69 -49.13 13.93
N PHE A 33 -17.72 -49.32 14.77
CA PHE A 33 -18.53 -48.22 15.26
C PHE A 33 -17.73 -47.22 16.12
N ILE A 34 -16.87 -47.71 17.00
CA ILE A 34 -15.98 -46.85 17.81
C ILE A 34 -15.06 -46.01 16.90
N SER A 35 -14.59 -46.59 15.79
CA SER A 35 -13.79 -45.87 14.81
C SER A 35 -14.58 -44.84 13.99
N LEU A 36 -15.84 -45.15 13.67
CA LEU A 36 -16.73 -44.30 12.87
C LEU A 36 -17.26 -43.11 13.67
N GLN A 37 -17.48 -43.28 14.97
CA GLN A 37 -18.00 -42.24 15.86
C GLN A 37 -17.03 -42.02 17.03
N PRO A 38 -15.98 -41.20 16.88
CA PRO A 38 -14.98 -41.01 17.94
C PRO A 38 -15.54 -40.37 19.22
N PHE A 39 -16.54 -39.50 19.10
CA PHE A 39 -17.15 -38.78 20.22
C PHE A 39 -18.57 -39.28 20.49
N HIS A 40 -18.67 -40.52 21.00
CA HIS A 40 -19.94 -41.12 21.43
C HIS A 40 -19.81 -41.77 22.81
N PHE A 41 -20.92 -41.94 23.51
CA PHE A 41 -21.01 -42.87 24.63
C PHE A 41 -22.35 -43.58 24.68
N ILE A 42 -22.38 -44.74 25.34
CA ILE A 42 -23.60 -45.45 25.68
C ILE A 42 -23.67 -45.53 27.21
N ALA A 43 -24.85 -45.28 27.78
CA ALA A 43 -25.10 -45.34 29.21
C ALA A 43 -26.35 -46.15 29.55
N ASP A 44 -26.35 -46.73 30.74
CA ASP A 44 -27.47 -47.48 31.30
C ASP A 44 -28.61 -46.54 31.78
N ARG A 45 -29.69 -47.14 32.29
CA ARG A 45 -30.83 -46.40 32.86
C ARG A 45 -30.47 -45.55 34.10
N ASN A 46 -29.38 -45.88 34.78
CA ASN A 46 -28.89 -45.14 35.93
C ASN A 46 -27.89 -44.02 35.52
N CYS A 47 -27.75 -43.74 34.22
CA CYS A 47 -26.77 -42.80 33.66
C CYS A 47 -25.31 -43.19 33.97
N ASN A 48 -25.01 -44.49 34.08
CA ASN A 48 -23.65 -44.99 34.18
C ASN A 48 -23.12 -45.37 32.80
N LEU A 49 -21.86 -45.06 32.55
CA LEU A 49 -21.17 -45.34 31.30
C LEU A 49 -21.08 -46.86 31.04
N ILE A 50 -21.45 -47.29 29.84
CA ILE A 50 -21.25 -48.66 29.36
C ILE A 50 -20.15 -48.72 28.30
N GLN A 51 -20.16 -47.76 27.38
CA GLN A 51 -19.21 -47.69 26.26
C GLN A 51 -18.83 -46.24 25.99
N SER A 52 -17.58 -46.02 25.57
CA SER A 52 -17.06 -44.71 25.16
C SER A 52 -16.30 -44.82 23.83
N GLY A 53 -16.36 -43.74 23.04
CA GLY A 53 -15.58 -43.56 21.82
C GLY A 53 -14.12 -43.23 22.10
N ASN A 54 -13.26 -43.50 21.10
CA ASN A 54 -11.82 -43.30 21.22
C ASN A 54 -11.41 -41.81 21.30
N GLY A 55 -12.26 -40.90 20.82
CA GLY A 55 -12.05 -39.45 20.89
C GLY A 55 -11.99 -38.93 22.32
N PHE A 56 -12.54 -39.66 23.29
CA PHE A 56 -12.48 -39.29 24.70
C PHE A 56 -11.15 -39.65 25.39
N TYR A 57 -10.40 -40.62 24.87
CA TYR A 57 -9.21 -41.18 25.55
C TYR A 57 -8.08 -40.16 25.72
N ARG A 58 -8.04 -39.13 24.87
CA ARG A 58 -7.03 -38.06 24.95
C ARG A 58 -7.42 -36.96 25.96
N HIS A 59 -8.70 -36.86 26.31
CA HIS A 59 -9.24 -35.76 27.11
C HIS A 59 -9.65 -36.19 28.53
N ILE A 60 -10.04 -37.45 28.74
CA ILE A 60 -10.51 -38.00 30.02
C ILE A 60 -9.62 -39.17 30.46
N SER A 61 -9.30 -39.25 31.76
CA SER A 61 -8.55 -40.36 32.37
C SER A 61 -9.26 -41.70 32.16
N MET A 62 -8.51 -42.74 31.83
CA MET A 62 -9.08 -44.08 31.60
C MET A 62 -9.88 -44.62 32.78
N GLU A 63 -9.54 -44.23 34.01
CA GLU A 63 -10.29 -44.57 35.23
C GLU A 63 -11.73 -44.04 35.22
N LEU A 64 -11.94 -42.82 34.71
CA LEU A 64 -13.26 -42.21 34.59
C LEU A 64 -14.05 -42.72 33.38
N LEU A 65 -13.38 -43.37 32.43
CA LEU A 65 -14.00 -44.00 31.26
C LEU A 65 -14.30 -45.50 31.47
N ALA A 66 -14.07 -46.01 32.68
CA ALA A 66 -14.38 -47.39 33.03
C ALA A 66 -15.91 -47.62 33.03
N PRO A 67 -16.39 -48.78 32.54
CA PRO A 67 -17.80 -49.14 32.63
C PRO A 67 -18.33 -49.08 34.07
N GLY A 68 -19.53 -48.55 34.27
CA GLY A 68 -20.14 -48.32 35.57
C GLY A 68 -19.87 -46.94 36.18
N THR A 69 -19.03 -46.09 35.55
CA THR A 69 -18.79 -44.72 36.04
C THR A 69 -20.00 -43.82 35.77
N PRO A 70 -20.52 -43.06 36.76
CA PRO A 70 -21.60 -42.12 36.53
C PRO A 70 -21.20 -41.01 35.53
N LEU A 71 -22.06 -40.73 34.54
CA LEU A 71 -21.80 -39.70 33.53
C LEU A 71 -21.61 -38.31 34.15
N GLU A 72 -22.27 -38.03 35.28
CA GLU A 72 -22.11 -36.79 36.03
C GLU A 72 -20.67 -36.58 36.53
N CYS A 73 -19.86 -37.62 36.71
CA CYS A 73 -18.45 -37.45 37.07
C CYS A 73 -17.58 -36.98 35.88
N ILE A 74 -18.07 -37.19 34.65
CA ILE A 74 -17.31 -37.01 33.41
C ILE A 74 -17.73 -35.71 32.70
N PHE A 75 -19.04 -35.48 32.63
CA PHE A 75 -19.64 -34.41 31.84
C PHE A 75 -20.50 -33.49 32.70
N ASP A 76 -20.64 -32.25 32.26
CA ASP A 76 -21.68 -31.30 32.65
C ASP A 76 -22.61 -31.07 31.46
N ILE A 77 -23.93 -31.13 31.66
CA ILE A 77 -24.90 -30.73 30.63
C ILE A 77 -25.04 -29.21 30.69
N ILE A 78 -24.49 -28.53 29.68
CA ILE A 78 -24.67 -27.07 29.53
C ILE A 78 -26.08 -26.76 29.02
N TRP A 79 -26.54 -27.56 28.05
CA TRP A 79 -27.83 -27.36 27.41
C TRP A 79 -28.43 -28.71 26.97
N PRO A 80 -29.72 -28.97 27.24
CA PRO A 80 -30.61 -28.21 28.15
C PRO A 80 -30.13 -28.26 29.60
N GLN A 81 -30.44 -27.25 30.43
CA GLN A 81 -30.00 -27.18 31.83
C GLN A 81 -30.74 -28.19 32.72
N ILE A 82 -30.37 -29.47 32.61
CA ILE A 82 -30.92 -30.58 33.37
C ILE A 82 -29.79 -31.38 34.04
N SER A 83 -30.13 -32.15 35.06
CA SER A 83 -29.23 -33.15 35.63
C SER A 83 -29.21 -34.44 34.81
N PHE A 84 -28.17 -35.27 35.00
CA PHE A 84 -28.10 -36.61 34.42
C PHE A 84 -29.12 -37.54 35.06
N ASN A 85 -30.36 -37.53 34.55
CA ASN A 85 -31.41 -38.47 34.89
C ASN A 85 -32.04 -38.97 33.59
N PHE A 86 -32.14 -40.29 33.45
CA PHE A 86 -32.65 -40.95 32.25
C PHE A 86 -34.03 -40.42 31.84
N ASP A 87 -34.97 -40.30 32.77
CA ASP A 87 -36.33 -39.85 32.47
C ASP A 87 -36.36 -38.38 32.01
N ASN A 88 -35.50 -37.54 32.60
CA ASN A 88 -35.37 -36.13 32.21
C ASN A 88 -34.76 -35.96 30.81
N ILE A 89 -33.76 -36.79 30.48
CA ILE A 89 -33.12 -36.80 29.16
C ILE A 89 -34.10 -37.31 28.10
N CYS A 90 -34.85 -38.38 28.40
CA CYS A 90 -35.88 -38.94 27.52
C CYS A 90 -37.00 -37.94 27.20
N ASN A 91 -37.42 -37.14 28.19
CA ASN A 91 -38.40 -36.07 27.97
C ASN A 91 -37.91 -34.97 27.01
N LEU A 92 -36.59 -34.83 26.83
CA LEU A 92 -35.94 -33.82 25.99
C LEU A 92 -35.14 -34.43 24.85
N ILE A 93 -35.46 -35.66 24.43
CA ILE A 93 -34.68 -36.41 23.44
C ILE A 93 -34.58 -35.72 22.06
N SER A 94 -35.58 -34.90 21.71
CA SER A 94 -35.59 -34.13 20.47
C SER A 94 -34.68 -32.90 20.49
N ALA A 95 -34.16 -32.52 21.66
CA ALA A 95 -33.22 -31.42 21.81
C ALA A 95 -31.79 -31.85 21.44
N ILE A 96 -30.99 -30.87 21.00
CA ILE A 96 -29.54 -31.00 20.95
C ILE A 96 -29.00 -31.00 22.39
N PHE A 97 -27.94 -31.75 22.67
CA PHE A 97 -27.28 -31.75 23.96
C PHE A 97 -25.87 -31.19 23.81
N ILE A 98 -25.57 -30.17 24.60
CA ILE A 98 -24.26 -29.57 24.72
C ILE A 98 -23.62 -30.04 26.02
N LEU A 99 -22.63 -30.91 25.91
CA LEU A 99 -21.90 -31.48 27.03
C LEU A 99 -20.55 -30.79 27.18
N GLN A 100 -20.10 -30.58 28.41
CA GLN A 100 -18.79 -30.03 28.72
C GLN A 100 -18.00 -31.01 29.57
N PHE A 101 -16.73 -31.21 29.24
CA PHE A 101 -15.87 -32.07 30.05
C PHE A 101 -15.59 -31.44 31.43
N LYS A 102 -15.74 -32.20 32.51
CA LYS A 102 -15.44 -31.74 33.88
C LYS A 102 -13.95 -31.63 34.13
N THR A 103 -13.23 -32.69 33.79
CA THR A 103 -11.78 -32.85 33.88
C THR A 103 -11.18 -32.87 32.47
N VAL A 104 -10.06 -32.18 32.28
CA VAL A 104 -9.28 -32.24 31.04
C VAL A 104 -7.91 -32.78 31.45
N ILE A 105 -7.52 -33.95 30.95
CA ILE A 105 -6.14 -34.42 31.12
C ILE A 105 -5.20 -33.40 30.48
N HIS A 106 -4.30 -32.84 31.28
CA HIS A 106 -3.20 -32.03 30.77
C HIS A 106 -2.12 -32.96 30.20
N ASN A 107 -2.11 -33.14 28.88
CA ASN A 107 -0.94 -33.73 28.22
C ASN A 107 0.23 -32.72 28.27
N GLU A 108 1.25 -33.01 29.07
CA GLU A 108 2.46 -32.19 29.19
C GLU A 108 3.26 -32.09 27.88
N ASN A 109 3.02 -32.99 26.92
CA ASN A 109 3.72 -33.01 25.63
C ASN A 109 3.39 -31.83 24.68
N PHE A 110 2.32 -31.08 24.94
CA PHE A 110 1.96 -29.87 24.15
C PHE A 110 2.42 -28.55 24.80
N SER A 111 3.14 -28.62 25.92
CA SER A 111 3.69 -27.44 26.62
C SER A 111 4.57 -26.57 25.71
N ASN A 112 5.33 -27.19 24.80
CA ASN A 112 6.22 -26.47 23.87
C ASN A 112 5.48 -25.67 22.78
N ILE A 113 4.31 -26.13 22.31
CA ILE A 113 3.53 -25.40 21.28
C ILE A 113 2.68 -24.30 21.92
N ARG A 114 2.22 -24.52 23.15
CA ARG A 114 1.43 -23.54 23.90
C ARG A 114 2.22 -22.29 24.28
N PHE A 115 3.55 -22.38 24.38
CA PHE A 115 4.42 -21.24 24.70
C PHE A 115 4.33 -20.13 23.64
N PHE A 116 4.05 -20.48 22.37
CA PHE A 116 3.96 -19.51 21.28
C PHE A 116 2.63 -18.73 21.23
N PHE A 117 1.56 -19.27 21.81
CA PHE A 117 0.21 -18.71 21.72
C PHE A 117 -0.33 -18.14 23.05
N ARG A 118 0.47 -18.12 24.13
CA ARG A 118 0.05 -17.74 25.49
C ARG A 118 -0.12 -16.22 25.72
N THR A 119 -0.42 -15.43 24.70
CA THR A 119 -0.55 -13.98 24.90
C THR A 119 -1.99 -13.50 25.08
N ILE A 120 -3.04 -14.29 24.82
CA ILE A 120 -4.42 -13.76 24.85
C ILE A 120 -5.43 -14.78 25.42
N THR A 121 -6.00 -14.42 26.58
CA THR A 121 -7.05 -15.06 27.40
C THR A 121 -6.62 -16.07 28.48
N ASN A 122 -6.87 -15.69 29.72
CA ASN A 122 -6.47 -16.38 30.96
C ASN A 122 -7.63 -17.19 31.58
N GLN A 123 -8.58 -17.67 30.76
CA GLN A 123 -9.63 -18.59 31.19
C GLN A 123 -9.46 -19.89 30.42
N LYS A 124 -9.12 -20.99 31.11
CA LYS A 124 -9.06 -22.33 30.52
C LYS A 124 -10.47 -22.70 30.03
N ARG A 125 -10.76 -22.46 28.75
CA ARG A 125 -11.99 -22.94 28.13
C ARG A 125 -11.97 -24.46 28.20
N LYS A 126 -13.01 -25.07 28.78
CA LYS A 126 -13.18 -26.53 28.74
C LYS A 126 -13.86 -26.89 27.43
N LEU A 127 -13.41 -27.99 26.82
CA LEU A 127 -13.96 -28.49 25.57
C LEU A 127 -15.46 -28.80 25.73
N LYS A 128 -16.24 -28.47 24.70
CA LYS A 128 -17.67 -28.75 24.61
C LYS A 128 -17.93 -29.69 23.45
N LEU A 129 -18.91 -30.56 23.59
CA LEU A 129 -19.43 -31.46 22.56
C LEU A 129 -20.87 -31.06 22.28
N LYS A 130 -21.23 -30.97 21.00
CA LYS A 130 -22.61 -30.77 20.55
C LYS A 130 -23.09 -32.04 19.88
N GLY A 131 -24.21 -32.57 20.32
CA GLY A 131 -24.69 -33.86 19.84
C GLY A 131 -26.16 -34.09 20.14
N GLN A 132 -26.63 -35.29 19.87
CA GLN A 132 -27.99 -35.73 20.18
C GLN A 132 -27.95 -36.94 21.11
N MET A 133 -28.96 -37.05 21.95
CA MET A 133 -29.23 -38.23 22.78
C MET A 133 -30.27 -39.09 22.05
N ILE A 134 -30.04 -40.39 22.00
CA ILE A 134 -30.89 -41.37 21.33
C ILE A 134 -31.17 -42.49 22.33
N VAL A 135 -32.42 -42.92 22.44
CA VAL A 135 -32.82 -44.03 23.32
C VAL A 135 -32.85 -45.30 22.48
N LEU A 136 -32.15 -46.33 22.96
CA LEU A 136 -32.13 -47.66 22.36
C LEU A 136 -33.20 -48.51 23.06
N GLU A 137 -34.37 -48.65 22.42
CA GLU A 137 -35.57 -49.28 23.00
C GLU A 137 -35.38 -50.75 23.42
N GLN A 138 -34.46 -51.47 22.76
CA GLN A 138 -34.24 -52.90 23.01
C GLN A 138 -33.60 -53.18 24.38
N GLU A 139 -32.78 -52.25 24.90
CA GLU A 139 -31.96 -52.44 26.10
C GLU A 139 -32.11 -51.31 27.13
N ASN A 140 -33.07 -50.40 26.93
CA ASN A 140 -33.28 -49.20 27.76
C ASN A 140 -31.98 -48.40 28.04
N CYS A 141 -31.14 -48.26 27.01
CA CYS A 141 -29.87 -47.54 27.10
C CYS A 141 -29.93 -46.20 26.37
N LEU A 142 -29.12 -45.24 26.81
CA LEU A 142 -28.93 -43.93 26.19
C LEU A 142 -27.66 -43.93 25.34
N LEU A 143 -27.78 -43.56 24.08
CA LEU A 143 -26.67 -43.32 23.16
C LEU A 143 -26.52 -41.81 22.92
N TYR A 144 -25.35 -41.26 23.19
CA TYR A 144 -24.99 -39.92 22.76
C TYR A 144 -24.07 -39.99 21.56
N ILE A 145 -24.38 -39.25 20.50
CA ILE A 145 -23.48 -39.00 19.38
C ILE A 145 -23.31 -37.49 19.24
N GLY A 146 -22.07 -37.01 19.25
CA GLY A 146 -21.77 -35.60 19.06
C GLY A 146 -20.45 -35.34 18.38
N SER A 147 -20.18 -34.07 18.14
CA SER A 147 -18.93 -33.56 17.61
C SER A 147 -18.40 -32.43 18.51
N PRO A 148 -17.08 -32.19 18.53
CA PRO A 148 -16.51 -31.08 19.29
C PRO A 148 -17.00 -29.74 18.76
N ASP A 149 -17.33 -28.80 19.66
CA ASP A 149 -17.78 -27.46 19.30
C ASP A 149 -16.57 -26.56 18.95
N VAL A 150 -16.01 -26.76 17.76
CA VAL A 150 -14.84 -26.06 17.24
C VAL A 150 -15.11 -25.50 15.86
N SER A 151 -14.74 -24.23 15.65
CA SER A 151 -15.01 -23.52 14.39
C SER A 151 -13.75 -23.10 13.65
N THR A 152 -12.58 -23.13 14.30
CA THR A 152 -11.29 -22.71 13.72
C THR A 152 -10.17 -23.70 14.03
N ILE A 153 -9.13 -23.69 13.19
CA ILE A 153 -7.93 -24.52 13.40
C ILE A 153 -7.21 -24.12 14.70
N SER A 154 -7.23 -22.84 15.06
CA SER A 154 -6.65 -22.35 16.31
C SER A 154 -7.32 -22.98 17.54
N GLU A 155 -8.65 -23.10 17.53
CA GLU A 155 -9.41 -23.77 18.61
C GLU A 155 -9.10 -25.27 18.69
N LEU A 156 -8.95 -25.96 17.54
CA LEU A 156 -8.52 -27.36 17.52
C LEU A 156 -7.18 -27.56 18.24
N ILE A 157 -6.20 -26.70 17.92
CA ILE A 157 -4.87 -26.73 18.57
C ILE A 157 -4.97 -26.40 20.05
N GLU A 158 -5.82 -25.43 20.44
CA GLU A 158 -6.00 -25.01 21.84
C GLU A 158 -6.59 -26.14 22.70
N TYR A 159 -7.59 -26.85 22.18
CA TYR A 159 -8.22 -27.99 22.85
C TYR A 159 -7.42 -29.29 22.70
N GLY A 160 -6.38 -29.31 21.84
CA GLY A 160 -5.56 -30.48 21.58
C GLY A 160 -6.28 -31.58 20.81
N ILE A 161 -7.35 -31.23 20.08
CA ILE A 161 -8.06 -32.14 19.17
C ILE A 161 -7.30 -32.16 17.86
N ARG A 162 -7.05 -33.35 17.33
CA ARG A 162 -6.43 -33.49 16.02
C ARG A 162 -7.47 -33.66 14.92
N LEU A 163 -7.13 -33.21 13.72
CA LEU A 163 -7.99 -33.35 12.55
C LEU A 163 -8.23 -34.80 12.12
N ASP A 164 -7.34 -35.74 12.49
CA ASP A 164 -7.53 -37.18 12.27
C ASP A 164 -8.55 -37.82 13.22
N GLU A 165 -8.85 -37.18 14.34
CA GLU A 165 -9.88 -37.64 15.29
C GLU A 165 -11.29 -37.23 14.85
N MET A 166 -11.40 -36.40 13.81
CA MET A 166 -12.67 -35.98 13.21
C MET A 166 -12.93 -36.80 11.94
N PRO A 167 -13.97 -37.65 11.93
CA PRO A 167 -14.31 -38.44 10.75
C PRO A 167 -14.60 -37.55 9.54
N ALA A 168 -14.35 -38.08 8.34
CA ALA A 168 -14.60 -37.32 7.11
C ALA A 168 -16.09 -37.00 6.88
N HIS A 169 -16.99 -37.80 7.45
CA HIS A 169 -18.44 -37.54 7.41
C HIS A 169 -18.93 -36.54 8.47
N ASP A 170 -18.07 -36.12 9.40
CA ASP A 170 -18.42 -35.11 10.40
C ASP A 170 -18.38 -33.70 9.75
N PHE A 171 -19.56 -33.08 9.68
CA PHE A 171 -19.75 -31.73 9.14
C PHE A 171 -18.91 -30.65 9.85
N THR A 172 -18.58 -30.85 11.13
CA THR A 172 -17.75 -29.92 11.92
C THR A 172 -16.38 -29.73 11.29
N ARG A 173 -15.84 -30.77 10.64
CA ARG A 173 -14.56 -30.72 9.93
C ARG A 173 -14.62 -29.76 8.75
N ASP A 174 -15.69 -29.80 7.97
CA ASP A 174 -15.89 -28.90 6.81
C ASP A 174 -16.06 -27.45 7.26
N VAL A 175 -16.77 -27.23 8.37
CA VAL A 175 -16.95 -25.89 8.96
C VAL A 175 -15.59 -25.27 9.33
N VAL A 176 -14.70 -26.04 9.95
CA VAL A 176 -13.35 -25.57 10.30
C VAL A 176 -12.56 -25.15 9.06
N PHE A 177 -12.58 -25.95 7.99
CA PHE A 177 -11.89 -25.63 6.74
C PHE A 177 -12.48 -24.40 6.04
N LEU A 178 -13.80 -24.31 5.94
CA LEU A 178 -14.48 -23.17 5.33
C LEU A 178 -14.17 -21.87 6.08
N ASN A 179 -14.16 -21.90 7.41
CA ASN A 179 -13.81 -20.74 8.22
C ASN A 179 -12.35 -20.33 8.00
N GLN A 180 -11.41 -21.29 7.92
CA GLN A 180 -10.01 -20.98 7.65
C GLN A 180 -9.84 -20.32 6.27
N GLN A 181 -10.49 -20.85 5.24
CA GLN A 181 -10.45 -20.29 3.89
C GLN A 181 -11.05 -18.88 3.84
N ARG A 182 -12.18 -18.67 4.53
CA ARG A 182 -12.84 -17.37 4.64
C ARG A 182 -11.93 -16.33 5.30
N LEU A 183 -11.30 -16.69 6.43
CA LEU A 183 -10.38 -15.80 7.15
C LEU A 183 -9.17 -15.42 6.29
N SER A 184 -8.56 -16.39 5.61
CA SER A 184 -7.42 -16.15 4.71
C SER A 184 -7.80 -15.24 3.53
N SER A 185 -9.00 -15.42 2.96
CA SER A 185 -9.49 -14.59 1.86
C SER A 185 -9.70 -13.14 2.29
N ILE A 186 -10.24 -12.92 3.50
CA ILE A 186 -10.44 -11.59 4.08
C ILE A 186 -9.09 -10.91 4.31
N GLU A 187 -8.13 -11.61 4.91
CA GLU A 187 -6.79 -11.08 5.16
C GLU A 187 -6.10 -10.64 3.87
N LYS A 188 -6.15 -11.49 2.83
CA LYS A 188 -5.56 -11.18 1.52
C LYS A 188 -6.24 -9.98 0.86
N ASN A 189 -7.56 -9.88 0.93
CA ASN A 189 -8.29 -8.74 0.40
C ASN A 189 -7.94 -7.43 1.12
N MET A 190 -7.76 -7.47 2.44
CA MET A 190 -7.34 -6.31 3.23
C MET A 190 -5.93 -5.86 2.84
N GLN A 191 -4.99 -6.79 2.68
CA GLN A 191 -3.63 -6.47 2.22
C GLN A 191 -3.63 -5.85 0.81
N LEU A 192 -4.47 -6.36 -0.10
CA LEU A 192 -4.64 -5.80 -1.44
C LEU A 192 -5.18 -4.37 -1.39
N GLN A 193 -6.18 -4.09 -0.54
CA GLN A 193 -6.71 -2.74 -0.37
C GLN A 193 -5.65 -1.75 0.12
N VAL A 194 -4.86 -2.13 1.12
CA VAL A 194 -3.76 -1.29 1.63
C VAL A 194 -2.70 -1.05 0.55
N THR A 195 -2.35 -2.09 -0.20
CA THR A 195 -1.35 -1.97 -1.28
C THR A 195 -1.85 -1.09 -2.42
N ASN A 196 -3.11 -1.23 -2.83
CA ASN A 196 -3.72 -0.40 -3.86
C ASN A 196 -3.76 1.08 -3.44
N ALA A 197 -4.19 1.39 -2.21
CA ALA A 197 -4.20 2.75 -1.70
C ALA A 197 -2.78 3.38 -1.72
N LYS A 198 -1.75 2.60 -1.35
CA LYS A 198 -0.36 3.04 -1.41
C LYS A 198 0.12 3.28 -2.85
N MET A 199 -0.27 2.41 -3.79
CA MET A 199 0.07 2.60 -5.21
C MET A 199 -0.58 3.85 -5.79
N GLU A 200 -1.84 4.13 -5.45
CA GLU A 200 -2.55 5.34 -5.87
C GLU A 200 -1.85 6.60 -5.34
N GLU A 201 -1.43 6.61 -4.08
CA GLU A 201 -0.66 7.71 -3.49
C GLU A 201 0.68 7.93 -4.22
N GLN A 202 1.42 6.85 -4.50
CA GLN A 202 2.67 6.91 -5.25
C GLN A 202 2.46 7.44 -6.68
N GLU A 203 1.38 7.02 -7.35
CA GLU A 203 1.04 7.49 -8.69
C GLU A 203 0.75 9.00 -8.69
N GLN A 204 0.02 9.50 -7.70
CA GLN A 204 -0.22 10.93 -7.54
C GLN A 204 1.07 11.71 -7.29
N ASN A 205 1.95 11.22 -6.43
CA ASN A 205 3.24 11.85 -6.16
C ASN A 205 4.11 11.93 -7.42
N ILE A 206 4.19 10.84 -8.20
CA ILE A 206 4.92 10.82 -9.47
C ILE A 206 4.33 11.81 -10.47
N LYS A 207 2.99 11.91 -10.56
CA LYS A 207 2.32 12.90 -11.42
C LYS A 207 2.67 14.34 -11.01
N CYS A 208 2.62 14.65 -9.72
CA CYS A 208 2.99 15.97 -9.19
C CYS A 208 4.46 16.31 -9.47
N GLU A 209 5.38 15.37 -9.24
CA GLU A 209 6.81 15.55 -9.53
C GLU A 209 7.05 15.74 -11.03
N ARG A 210 6.34 15.01 -11.89
CA ARG A 210 6.41 15.18 -13.34
C ARG A 210 5.96 16.59 -13.77
N VAL A 211 4.83 17.07 -13.29
CA VAL A 211 4.35 18.43 -13.61
C VAL A 211 5.35 19.49 -13.13
N ARG A 212 5.94 19.30 -11.94
CA ARG A 212 6.95 20.21 -11.39
C ARG A 212 8.21 20.25 -12.24
N THR A 213 8.70 19.08 -12.67
CA THR A 213 9.89 18.98 -13.53
C THR A 213 9.62 19.54 -14.94
N GLU A 214 8.45 19.27 -15.53
CA GLU A 214 8.05 19.86 -16.81
C GLU A 214 7.94 21.39 -16.72
N THR A 215 7.33 21.93 -15.66
CA THR A 215 7.26 23.38 -15.43
C THR A 215 8.66 24.01 -15.33
N LEU A 216 9.58 23.39 -14.58
CA LEU A 216 10.96 23.88 -14.48
C LEU A 216 11.70 23.83 -15.83
N LEU A 217 11.48 22.78 -16.63
CA LEU A 217 12.08 22.69 -17.96
C LEU A 217 11.55 23.77 -18.91
N HIS A 218 10.25 24.08 -18.86
CA HIS A 218 9.65 25.15 -19.63
C HIS A 218 10.12 26.56 -19.21
N GLN A 219 10.56 26.74 -17.97
CA GLN A 219 11.19 27.99 -17.53
C GLN A 219 12.63 28.16 -18.05
N LEU A 220 13.32 27.06 -18.33
CA LEU A 220 14.72 27.08 -18.78
C LEU A 220 14.88 27.06 -20.29
N LEU A 221 13.93 26.46 -21.00
CA LEU A 221 14.01 26.21 -22.44
C LEU A 221 12.69 26.56 -23.13
N PRO A 222 12.74 27.02 -24.40
CA PRO A 222 11.56 27.16 -25.23
C PRO A 222 10.67 25.92 -25.24
N THR A 223 9.35 26.12 -25.25
CA THR A 223 8.33 25.04 -25.26
C THR A 223 8.58 24.01 -26.36
N PHE A 224 8.93 24.46 -27.58
CA PHE A 224 9.26 23.60 -28.70
C PHE A 224 10.47 22.69 -28.39
N VAL A 225 11.55 23.25 -27.83
CA VAL A 225 12.76 22.51 -27.44
C VAL A 225 12.44 21.50 -26.35
N THR A 226 11.71 21.90 -25.32
CA THR A 226 11.31 21.04 -24.20
C THR A 226 10.48 19.85 -24.68
N SER A 227 9.52 20.07 -25.58
CA SER A 227 8.69 18.99 -26.14
C SER A 227 9.51 17.96 -26.94
N GLN A 228 10.53 18.40 -27.66
CA GLN A 228 11.41 17.49 -28.40
C GLN A 228 12.31 16.69 -27.47
N LEU A 229 12.90 17.34 -26.46
CA LEU A 229 13.76 16.68 -25.48
C LEU A 229 12.98 15.66 -24.63
N LEU A 230 11.76 15.99 -24.20
CA LEU A 230 10.86 15.07 -23.47
C LEU A 230 10.50 13.83 -24.31
N ASN A 231 10.40 14.00 -25.64
CA ASN A 231 10.17 12.90 -26.57
C ASN A 231 11.45 12.14 -26.95
N GLY A 232 12.60 12.45 -26.34
CA GLY A 232 13.89 11.80 -26.64
C GLY A 232 14.46 12.14 -28.02
N LYS A 233 13.96 13.19 -28.68
CA LYS A 233 14.46 13.65 -29.98
C LYS A 233 15.60 14.63 -29.79
N MET A 234 16.56 14.61 -30.72
CA MET A 234 17.60 15.64 -30.78
C MET A 234 17.05 16.90 -31.44
N VAL A 235 17.34 18.05 -30.84
CA VAL A 235 16.98 19.36 -31.40
C VAL A 235 18.05 19.77 -32.41
N ILE A 236 17.64 20.00 -33.66
CA ILE A 236 18.52 20.45 -34.74
C ILE A 236 18.67 21.97 -34.66
N ALA A 237 19.83 22.49 -35.04
CA ALA A 237 20.04 23.93 -35.14
C ALA A 237 19.20 24.52 -36.29
N CYS A 238 18.56 25.66 -36.04
CA CYS A 238 17.71 26.36 -37.00
C CYS A 238 18.30 27.73 -37.32
N GLU A 239 18.22 28.12 -38.59
CA GLU A 239 18.59 29.46 -39.05
C GLU A 239 17.34 30.34 -39.12
N TYR A 240 17.44 31.54 -38.55
CA TYR A 240 16.39 32.54 -38.52
C TYR A 240 16.92 33.79 -39.24
N GLN A 241 16.22 34.25 -40.26
CA GLN A 241 16.68 35.37 -41.10
C GLN A 241 16.36 36.73 -40.49
N GLU A 242 15.22 36.85 -39.81
CA GLU A 242 14.69 38.10 -39.28
C GLU A 242 14.46 37.98 -37.78
N VAL A 243 15.40 38.54 -37.02
CA VAL A 243 15.43 38.47 -35.56
C VAL A 243 15.98 39.78 -35.03
N THR A 244 15.43 40.26 -33.92
CA THR A 244 15.97 41.42 -33.21
C THR A 244 16.61 40.97 -31.90
N ILE A 245 17.80 41.48 -31.60
CA ILE A 245 18.59 41.13 -30.43
C ILE A 245 18.84 42.39 -29.62
N MET A 246 18.62 42.31 -28.32
CA MET A 246 18.90 43.35 -27.36
C MET A 246 19.98 42.89 -26.37
N PHE A 247 21.03 43.70 -26.24
CA PHE A 247 22.03 43.59 -25.18
C PHE A 247 21.85 44.73 -24.19
N GLY A 248 21.80 44.41 -22.90
CA GLY A 248 21.75 45.38 -21.83
C GLY A 248 22.89 45.20 -20.84
N ASP A 249 23.57 46.27 -20.43
CA ASP A 249 24.61 46.21 -19.39
C ASP A 249 24.46 47.32 -18.37
N VAL A 250 25.15 47.19 -17.23
CA VAL A 250 25.20 48.22 -16.19
C VAL A 250 26.50 49.02 -16.38
N PRO A 251 26.43 50.33 -16.70
CA PRO A 251 27.60 51.17 -16.85
C PRO A 251 28.47 51.15 -15.59
N ASN A 252 29.78 50.95 -15.78
CA ASN A 252 30.76 50.91 -14.68
C ASN A 252 30.44 49.84 -13.62
N PHE A 253 29.79 48.73 -13.97
CA PHE A 253 29.48 47.64 -13.04
C PHE A 253 30.70 47.16 -12.24
N TYR A 254 31.90 47.14 -12.87
CA TYR A 254 33.16 46.83 -12.19
C TYR A 254 33.40 47.67 -10.92
N ASN A 255 33.06 48.97 -10.93
CA ASN A 255 33.22 49.82 -9.75
C ASN A 255 32.26 49.43 -8.63
N ILE A 256 31.05 48.98 -8.97
CA ILE A 256 30.07 48.45 -8.02
C ILE A 256 30.62 47.17 -7.40
N VAL A 257 31.21 46.29 -8.21
CA VAL A 257 31.80 45.03 -7.75
C VAL A 257 32.97 45.26 -6.80
N MET A 258 33.85 46.22 -7.11
CA MET A 258 35.00 46.56 -6.27
C MET A 258 34.61 47.23 -4.95
N SER A 259 33.49 47.96 -4.92
CA SER A 259 33.10 48.80 -3.77
C SER A 259 32.09 48.14 -2.83
N CYS A 260 31.41 47.08 -3.27
CA CYS A 260 30.32 46.43 -2.52
C CYS A 260 30.67 45.02 -2.06
N LYS A 261 29.98 44.56 -1.01
CA LYS A 261 30.08 43.15 -0.58
C LYS A 261 29.38 42.23 -1.60
N PRO A 262 29.86 41.00 -1.82
CA PRO A 262 29.24 40.05 -2.76
C PRO A 262 27.73 39.85 -2.57
N GLN A 263 27.26 39.80 -1.33
CA GLN A 263 25.82 39.66 -1.02
C GLN A 263 24.98 40.85 -1.53
N GLN A 264 25.53 42.07 -1.50
CA GLN A 264 24.84 43.26 -1.99
C GLN A 264 24.76 43.27 -3.52
N ILE A 265 25.82 42.80 -4.19
CA ILE A 265 25.86 42.68 -5.66
C ILE A 265 24.82 41.65 -6.13
N ILE A 266 24.76 40.48 -5.50
CA ILE A 266 23.76 39.45 -5.82
C ILE A 266 22.34 39.99 -5.62
N LYS A 267 22.10 40.73 -4.55
CA LYS A 267 20.79 41.34 -4.29
C LYS A 267 20.42 42.37 -5.37
N LEU A 268 21.36 43.21 -5.78
CA LEU A 268 21.17 44.20 -6.85
C LEU A 268 20.85 43.54 -8.19
N LEU A 269 21.64 42.55 -8.60
CA LEU A 269 21.43 41.82 -9.86
C LEU A 269 20.11 41.06 -9.86
N ASN A 270 19.75 40.42 -8.74
CA ASN A 270 18.49 39.70 -8.63
C ASN A 270 17.30 40.67 -8.71
N GLU A 271 17.36 41.83 -8.03
CA GLU A 271 16.30 42.84 -8.14
C GLU A 271 16.18 43.39 -9.56
N LEU A 272 17.31 43.63 -10.25
CA LEU A 272 17.32 44.06 -11.64
C LEU A 272 16.71 43.00 -12.55
N PHE A 273 17.25 41.79 -12.58
CA PHE A 273 16.82 40.75 -13.52
C PHE A 273 15.37 40.30 -13.28
N VAL A 274 14.87 40.26 -12.04
CA VAL A 274 13.45 39.96 -11.80
C VAL A 274 12.53 41.00 -12.44
N LYS A 275 12.90 42.29 -12.42
CA LYS A 275 12.11 43.35 -13.07
C LYS A 275 12.22 43.29 -14.60
N LEU A 276 13.42 43.02 -15.13
CA LEU A 276 13.62 42.87 -16.58
C LEU A 276 12.89 41.63 -17.13
N ASP A 277 12.98 40.49 -16.44
CA ASP A 277 12.33 39.23 -16.82
C ASP A 277 10.81 39.41 -16.92
N ARG A 278 10.20 40.12 -15.95
CA ARG A 278 8.77 40.45 -16.00
C ARG A 278 8.38 41.24 -17.26
N LEU A 279 9.24 42.14 -17.73
CA LEU A 279 8.98 42.92 -18.94
C LEU A 279 9.15 42.08 -20.21
N ILE A 280 10.15 41.20 -20.26
CA ILE A 280 10.35 40.26 -21.36
C ILE A 280 9.16 39.31 -21.48
N ASP A 281 8.73 38.71 -20.37
CA ASP A 281 7.58 37.80 -20.35
C ASP A 281 6.30 38.48 -20.81
N LYS A 282 6.10 39.76 -20.44
CA LYS A 282 4.91 40.54 -20.85
C LYS A 282 4.87 40.81 -22.35
N HIS A 283 6.02 40.98 -22.99
CA HIS A 283 6.13 41.27 -24.42
C HIS A 283 6.38 40.00 -25.25
N SER A 284 6.29 38.80 -24.65
CA SER A 284 6.54 37.52 -25.34
C SER A 284 7.89 37.43 -26.03
N ALA A 285 8.92 38.12 -25.52
CA ALA A 285 10.28 38.00 -26.01
C ALA A 285 11.01 36.88 -25.25
N PHE A 286 12.11 36.38 -25.81
CA PHE A 286 12.86 35.27 -25.22
C PHE A 286 14.15 35.76 -24.56
N LYS A 287 14.33 35.39 -23.28
CA LYS A 287 15.57 35.64 -22.54
C LYS A 287 16.64 34.61 -22.93
N VAL A 288 17.82 35.10 -23.29
CA VAL A 288 18.99 34.27 -23.61
C VAL A 288 19.87 34.18 -22.38
N GLU A 289 20.76 33.18 -22.34
CA GLU A 289 21.76 33.07 -21.29
C GLU A 289 22.62 34.35 -21.21
N THR A 290 22.68 34.92 -20.01
CA THR A 290 23.39 36.15 -19.67
C THR A 290 24.79 35.86 -19.14
N ILE A 291 25.75 36.72 -19.44
CA ILE A 291 27.11 36.65 -18.89
C ILE A 291 27.32 37.89 -17.99
N ASP A 292 27.67 37.66 -16.74
CA ASP A 292 27.90 38.70 -15.72
C ASP A 292 26.71 39.67 -15.54
N ASP A 293 26.91 40.97 -15.79
CA ASP A 293 25.87 42.02 -15.73
C ASP A 293 25.13 42.22 -17.06
N THR A 294 25.50 41.46 -18.09
CA THR A 294 24.93 41.61 -19.43
C THR A 294 23.63 40.83 -19.57
N TYR A 295 22.52 41.55 -19.70
CA TYR A 295 21.20 41.02 -20.02
C TYR A 295 21.03 40.85 -21.53
N VAL A 296 20.59 39.68 -21.99
CA VAL A 296 20.39 39.42 -23.42
C VAL A 296 18.97 38.91 -23.65
N ALA A 297 18.24 39.57 -24.54
CA ALA A 297 16.91 39.16 -24.96
C ALA A 297 16.75 39.25 -26.47
N VAL A 298 15.87 38.41 -27.01
CA VAL A 298 15.66 38.24 -28.44
C VAL A 298 14.18 38.19 -28.76
N GLY A 299 13.79 38.91 -29.82
CA GLY A 299 12.46 38.89 -30.41
C GLY A 299 12.49 38.13 -31.74
N GLY A 300 11.41 37.40 -32.06
CA GLY A 300 11.29 36.58 -33.27
C GLY A 300 11.82 35.14 -33.11
N ILE A 301 12.22 34.76 -31.90
CA ILE A 301 12.62 33.39 -31.51
C ILE A 301 12.00 33.10 -30.13
N PRO A 302 11.48 31.88 -29.88
CA PRO A 302 11.45 30.70 -30.75
C PRO A 302 10.39 30.74 -31.86
N GLU A 303 9.33 31.55 -31.69
CA GLU A 303 8.28 31.76 -32.69
C GLU A 303 8.60 33.03 -33.50
N GLN A 304 8.63 32.90 -34.82
CA GLN A 304 8.87 34.04 -35.71
C GLN A 304 7.65 34.97 -35.71
N THR A 305 7.91 36.26 -35.52
CA THR A 305 6.88 37.31 -35.49
C THR A 305 7.34 38.50 -36.31
N ASP A 306 6.48 39.03 -37.17
CA ASP A 306 6.85 40.15 -38.05
C ASP A 306 7.17 41.44 -37.25
N ASN A 307 6.59 41.59 -36.06
CA ASN A 307 6.78 42.74 -35.19
C ASN A 307 7.91 42.54 -34.15
N HIS A 308 8.86 41.64 -34.42
CA HIS A 308 9.93 41.29 -33.46
C HIS A 308 10.75 42.50 -32.98
N CYS A 309 10.94 43.52 -33.83
CA CYS A 309 11.70 44.74 -33.52
C CYS A 309 10.92 45.66 -32.57
N GLU A 310 9.65 45.92 -32.88
CA GLU A 310 8.75 46.75 -32.08
C GLU A 310 8.59 46.19 -30.66
N ILE A 311 8.36 44.88 -30.56
CA ILE A 311 8.24 44.13 -29.30
C ILE A 311 9.44 44.39 -28.37
N LEU A 312 10.67 44.27 -28.91
CA LEU A 312 11.87 44.50 -28.11
C LEU A 312 12.13 45.97 -27.81
N CYS A 313 11.78 46.88 -28.71
CA CYS A 313 11.88 48.32 -28.46
C CYS A 313 10.94 48.76 -27.32
N ASP A 314 9.71 48.27 -27.30
CA ASP A 314 8.75 48.53 -26.22
C ASP A 314 9.22 47.96 -24.89
N ALA A 315 9.73 46.73 -24.90
CA ALA A 315 10.34 46.14 -23.72
C ALA A 315 11.53 46.98 -23.23
N ALA A 316 12.42 47.42 -24.13
CA ALA A 316 13.59 48.24 -23.82
C ALA A 316 13.21 49.59 -23.17
N LEU A 317 12.16 50.25 -23.67
CA LEU A 317 11.62 51.48 -23.08
C LEU A 317 11.13 51.23 -21.65
N GLY A 318 10.39 50.14 -21.44
CA GLY A 318 9.96 49.70 -20.12
C GLY A 318 11.14 49.43 -19.17
N MET A 319 12.19 48.79 -19.66
CA MET A 319 13.38 48.45 -18.87
C MET A 319 14.11 49.69 -18.36
N ILE A 320 14.27 50.70 -19.21
CA ILE A 320 14.88 51.98 -18.82
C ILE A 320 14.06 52.68 -17.72
N PHE A 321 12.73 52.57 -17.79
CA PHE A 321 11.85 53.17 -16.78
C PHE A 321 11.91 52.41 -15.45
N GLU A 322 11.73 51.09 -15.48
CA GLU A 322 11.72 50.23 -14.29
C GLU A 322 13.06 50.25 -13.54
N THR A 323 14.18 50.34 -14.26
CA THR A 323 15.51 50.34 -13.63
C THR A 323 15.75 51.58 -12.76
N ARG A 324 15.06 52.70 -13.02
CA ARG A 324 15.13 53.91 -12.18
C ARG A 324 14.58 53.69 -10.77
N SER A 325 13.76 52.66 -10.56
CA SER A 325 13.25 52.30 -9.24
C SER A 325 14.29 51.60 -8.37
N ILE A 326 15.39 51.13 -8.96
CA ILE A 326 16.49 50.45 -8.27
C ILE A 326 17.56 51.49 -7.92
N ILE A 327 18.11 51.40 -6.72
CA ILE A 327 19.15 52.33 -6.24
C ILE A 327 20.52 51.65 -6.39
N ASP A 328 21.46 52.36 -7.00
CA ASP A 328 22.87 51.96 -7.03
C ASP A 328 23.47 52.01 -5.61
N PRO A 329 24.00 50.89 -5.09
CA PRO A 329 24.54 50.82 -3.73
C PRO A 329 25.79 51.67 -3.50
N VAL A 330 26.50 52.09 -4.56
CA VAL A 330 27.70 52.93 -4.46
C VAL A 330 27.35 54.40 -4.54
N THR A 331 26.56 54.80 -5.54
CA THR A 331 26.29 56.22 -5.80
C THR A 331 25.04 56.75 -5.10
N GLY A 332 24.17 55.86 -4.60
CA GLY A 332 22.89 56.22 -3.98
C GLY A 332 21.87 56.84 -4.96
N LYS A 333 22.17 56.79 -6.26
CA LYS A 333 21.31 57.32 -7.34
C LYS A 333 20.52 56.19 -8.00
N PRO A 334 19.45 56.51 -8.76
CA PRO A 334 18.78 55.54 -9.61
C PRO A 334 19.78 54.82 -10.52
N LEU A 335 19.69 53.49 -10.57
CA LEU A 335 20.51 52.66 -11.44
C LEU A 335 20.20 53.03 -12.90
N GLN A 336 21.25 53.09 -13.72
CA GLN A 336 21.13 53.30 -15.15
C GLN A 336 21.62 52.03 -15.86
N ILE A 337 20.95 51.67 -16.94
CA ILE A 337 21.39 50.61 -17.85
C ILE A 337 21.63 51.21 -19.23
N ARG A 338 22.45 50.56 -20.03
CA ARG A 338 22.56 50.83 -21.47
C ARG A 338 21.95 49.67 -22.21
N LEU A 339 21.18 49.97 -23.24
CA LEU A 339 20.58 48.96 -24.10
C LEU A 339 21.07 49.17 -25.54
N GLY A 340 21.45 48.10 -26.21
CA GLY A 340 21.87 48.05 -27.59
C GLY A 340 20.99 47.10 -28.39
N ILE A 341 20.43 47.56 -29.51
CA ILE A 341 19.50 46.77 -30.33
C ILE A 341 20.04 46.63 -31.75
N ASN A 342 20.05 45.41 -32.28
CA ASN A 342 20.40 45.11 -33.66
C ASN A 342 19.50 44.00 -34.23
N SER A 343 19.14 44.13 -35.50
CA SER A 343 18.30 43.17 -36.22
C SER A 343 19.11 42.50 -37.33
N GLY A 344 18.88 41.21 -37.57
CA GLY A 344 19.57 40.44 -38.60
C GLY A 344 19.50 38.93 -38.38
N PRO A 345 20.15 38.14 -39.27
CA PRO A 345 20.07 36.69 -39.23
C PRO A 345 20.87 36.08 -38.06
N VAL A 346 20.37 34.98 -37.50
CA VAL A 346 21.02 34.19 -36.44
C VAL A 346 20.78 32.70 -36.62
N VAL A 347 21.69 31.89 -36.09
CA VAL A 347 21.53 30.45 -35.95
C VAL A 347 21.29 30.12 -34.49
N ALA A 348 20.19 29.44 -34.19
CA ALA A 348 19.83 29.03 -32.83
C ALA A 348 19.88 27.51 -32.69
N GLY A 349 20.36 27.00 -31.55
CA GLY A 349 20.45 25.57 -31.31
C GLY A 349 20.67 25.21 -29.84
N VAL A 350 20.49 23.94 -29.50
CA VAL A 350 20.71 23.43 -28.14
C VAL A 350 22.11 22.86 -28.01
N ILE A 351 22.86 23.34 -27.03
CA ILE A 351 24.22 22.88 -26.72
C ILE A 351 24.24 22.17 -25.37
N GLY A 352 24.97 21.05 -25.32
CA GLY A 352 25.25 20.31 -24.09
C GLY A 352 24.25 19.18 -23.82
N LYS A 353 24.78 18.01 -23.44
CA LYS A 353 23.96 16.81 -23.14
C LYS A 353 23.47 16.76 -21.70
N LYS A 354 24.29 17.21 -20.74
CA LYS A 354 23.96 17.20 -19.30
C LYS A 354 23.20 18.45 -18.86
N THR A 355 23.55 19.59 -19.43
CA THR A 355 22.94 20.89 -19.16
C THR A 355 22.58 21.54 -20.51
N PRO A 356 21.45 21.16 -21.11
CA PRO A 356 21.04 21.70 -22.40
C PRO A 356 20.78 23.20 -22.27
N ARG A 357 21.39 23.98 -23.15
CA ARG A 357 21.23 25.44 -23.22
C ARG A 357 20.84 25.84 -24.62
N TYR A 358 19.81 26.65 -24.74
CA TYR A 358 19.42 27.21 -26.04
C TYR A 358 20.27 28.45 -26.32
N CYS A 359 21.18 28.33 -27.28
CA CYS A 359 22.19 29.33 -27.58
C CYS A 359 21.99 29.89 -28.99
N LEU A 360 22.38 31.14 -29.18
CA LEU A 360 22.30 31.88 -30.44
C LEU A 360 23.70 32.23 -30.93
N PHE A 361 23.92 32.10 -32.24
CA PHE A 361 25.18 32.39 -32.91
C PHE A 361 24.94 33.23 -34.15
N GLY A 362 25.90 34.10 -34.46
CA GLY A 362 25.89 34.93 -35.66
C GLY A 362 26.48 36.31 -35.43
N ASP A 363 26.86 36.99 -36.51
CA ASP A 363 27.43 38.33 -36.46
C ASP A 363 26.44 39.39 -35.95
N THR A 364 25.13 39.10 -36.06
CA THR A 364 24.05 39.93 -35.50
C THR A 364 24.17 40.06 -33.98
N MET A 365 24.56 38.99 -33.26
CA MET A 365 24.80 39.02 -31.81
C MET A 365 25.99 39.93 -31.47
N ASN A 366 27.09 39.79 -32.21
CA ASN A 366 28.31 40.58 -32.01
C ASN A 366 28.04 42.08 -32.26
N THR A 367 27.23 42.38 -33.28
CA THR A 367 26.84 43.75 -33.61
C THR A 367 25.92 44.35 -32.54
N ALA A 368 24.93 43.60 -32.04
CA ALA A 368 24.07 44.02 -30.93
C ALA A 368 24.88 44.34 -29.65
N SER A 369 25.84 43.48 -29.31
CA SER A 369 26.76 43.68 -28.19
C SER A 369 27.61 44.96 -28.35
N ARG A 370 28.08 45.24 -29.57
CA ARG A 370 28.77 46.51 -29.88
C ARG A 370 27.87 47.72 -29.74
N MET A 371 26.60 47.64 -30.13
CA MET A 371 25.64 48.74 -29.94
C MET A 371 25.45 49.07 -28.46
N GLY A 372 25.35 48.05 -27.60
CA GLY A 372 25.22 48.23 -26.15
C GLY A 372 26.46 48.87 -25.51
N SER A 373 27.64 48.32 -25.81
CA SER A 373 28.91 48.79 -25.22
C SER A 373 29.28 50.22 -25.61
N HIS A 374 28.97 50.66 -26.84
CA HIS A 374 29.17 52.04 -27.30
C HIS A 374 27.99 52.97 -26.98
N GLY A 375 26.94 52.46 -26.34
CA GLY A 375 25.77 53.23 -25.94
C GLY A 375 26.06 54.21 -24.80
N VAL A 376 25.20 55.22 -24.69
CA VAL A 376 25.23 56.21 -23.59
C VAL A 376 24.40 55.69 -22.41
N PRO A 377 24.87 55.80 -21.15
CA PRO A 377 24.09 55.44 -19.96
C PRO A 377 22.66 56.00 -19.95
N GLY A 378 21.69 55.12 -19.68
CA GLY A 378 20.27 55.49 -19.61
C GLY A 378 19.59 55.71 -20.97
N LYS A 379 20.23 55.32 -22.07
CA LYS A 379 19.68 55.40 -23.43
C LYS A 379 19.71 54.04 -24.14
N ILE A 380 18.86 53.93 -25.16
CA ILE A 380 18.81 52.80 -26.08
C ILE A 380 19.57 53.19 -27.35
N HIS A 381 20.49 52.35 -27.79
CA HIS A 381 21.30 52.54 -28.98
C HIS A 381 20.91 51.50 -30.02
N CYS A 382 20.36 51.95 -31.15
CA CYS A 382 19.89 51.06 -32.21
C CYS A 382 20.82 51.10 -33.41
N SER A 383 21.05 49.94 -34.00
CA SER A 383 21.69 49.82 -35.31
C SER A 383 20.83 50.46 -36.40
N LYS A 384 21.45 50.78 -37.56
CA LYS A 384 20.71 51.22 -38.74
C LYS A 384 19.72 50.15 -39.22
N ALA A 385 20.10 48.87 -39.15
CA ALA A 385 19.24 47.76 -39.55
C ALA A 385 17.93 47.75 -38.73
N SER A 386 18.02 47.84 -37.40
CA SER A 386 16.82 47.89 -36.53
C SER A 386 15.99 49.15 -36.67
N PHE A 387 16.56 50.23 -37.20
CA PHE A 387 15.83 51.47 -37.44
C PHE A 387 15.05 51.43 -38.77
N GLU A 388 15.52 50.63 -39.74
CA GLU A 388 14.87 50.45 -41.04
C GLU A 388 13.85 49.31 -41.06
N PHE A 389 13.95 48.37 -40.13
CA PHE A 389 12.91 47.38 -39.78
C PHE A 389 11.73 48.08 -39.09
#